data_AF-A0A2V9LDR5-F1
#
_entry.id   AF-A0A2V9LDR5-F1
#
_cell.length_a   1.000
_cell.length_b   1.000
_cell.length_c   1.000
_cell.angle_alpha   90.00
_cell.angle_beta   90.00
_cell.angle_gamma   90.00
#
_symmetry.space_group_name_H-M   'P 1'
#
loop_
_entity.id
_entity.type
_entity.pdbx_description
1 polymer ?
#
loop_
_entity_poly.entity_id
_entity_poly.type
_entity_poly.pdbx_seq_one_letter_code
_entity_poly.pdbx_strand_id
1 'polypeptide(L)'
;MRIFAQNEPLTETELDGLEEFLKSCKGGKAMNIEVVDGLFAALIAGPEVVMPSEYLPEVFSGEMSDTCEFDSLDEANDTLALLMRHWNDIAHTLGKDEVYNLRNDLAHGPVPSNGFNRHVAASVFHTLLALSLMRAAKAR
;
A
#
# COMPACT_ATOMS: atom_id res chain seq x y z
N MET A 1 -6.25 30.08 -2.36
CA MET A 1 -6.47 28.80 -3.08
C MET A 1 -5.09 28.25 -3.42
N ARG A 2 -4.54 27.36 -2.57
CA ARG A 2 -3.27 26.70 -2.88
C ARG A 2 -3.57 25.55 -3.83
N ILE A 3 -2.96 25.63 -5.00
CA ILE A 3 -2.93 24.60 -6.03
C ILE A 3 -2.36 23.33 -5.38
N PHE A 4 -2.85 22.15 -5.79
CA PHE A 4 -2.37 20.80 -5.45
C PHE A 4 -0.89 20.61 -5.85
N ALA A 5 0.01 21.35 -5.20
CA ALA A 5 1.37 21.55 -5.62
C ALA A 5 2.31 20.82 -4.67
N GLN A 6 3.11 19.93 -5.27
CA GLN A 6 4.14 19.06 -4.68
C GLN A 6 3.57 17.75 -4.13
N ASN A 7 3.52 16.75 -5.02
CA ASN A 7 3.62 15.38 -4.57
C ASN A 7 5.06 15.19 -4.10
N GLU A 8 5.24 14.93 -2.82
CA GLU A 8 6.55 14.72 -2.20
C GLU A 8 6.67 13.21 -1.92
N PRO A 9 7.40 12.47 -2.78
CA PRO A 9 7.67 11.06 -2.55
C PRO A 9 8.22 10.86 -1.14
N LEU A 10 7.87 9.75 -0.51
CA LEU A 10 8.50 9.40 0.75
C LEU A 10 10.01 9.24 0.54
N THR A 11 10.79 9.77 1.48
CA THR A 11 12.24 9.52 1.52
C THR A 11 12.52 8.07 1.91
N GLU A 12 13.71 7.55 1.59
CA GLU A 12 14.13 6.21 2.01
C GLU A 12 14.00 6.00 3.52
N THR A 13 14.35 7.01 4.32
CA THR A 13 14.21 6.95 5.79
C THR A 13 12.75 6.86 6.24
N GLU A 14 11.83 7.56 5.57
CA GLU A 14 10.39 7.46 5.86
C GLU A 14 9.82 6.10 5.44
N LEU A 15 10.29 5.54 4.32
CA LEU A 15 9.91 4.20 3.86
C LEU A 15 10.45 3.11 4.80
N ASP A 16 11.71 3.19 5.22
CA ASP A 16 12.32 2.27 6.16
C ASP A 16 11.58 2.31 7.51
N GLY A 17 11.22 3.51 7.99
CA GLY A 17 10.42 3.67 9.20
C GLY A 17 9.02 3.06 9.08
N LEU A 18 8.36 3.22 7.93
CA LEU A 18 7.06 2.61 7.65
C LEU A 18 7.17 1.08 7.55
N GLU A 19 8.26 0.56 6.97
CA GLU A 19 8.53 -0.87 6.89
C GLU A 19 8.75 -1.49 8.29
N GLU A 20 9.55 -0.85 9.13
CA GLU A 20 9.75 -1.26 10.53
C GLU A 20 8.44 -1.24 11.32
N PHE A 21 7.62 -0.19 11.12
CA PHE A 21 6.30 -0.11 11.72
C PHE A 21 5.39 -1.26 11.28
N LEU A 22 5.27 -1.52 9.97
CA LEU A 22 4.43 -2.61 9.46
C LEU A 22 4.89 -3.98 10.01
N LYS A 23 6.21 -4.19 10.14
CA LYS A 23 6.78 -5.40 10.76
C LYS A 23 6.44 -5.53 12.25
N SER A 24 6.27 -4.43 12.97
CA SER A 24 5.99 -4.43 14.42
C SER A 24 4.55 -4.83 14.74
N CYS A 25 3.61 -4.66 13.80
CA CYS A 25 2.21 -5.06 13.96
C CYS A 25 2.07 -6.56 14.28
N LYS A 26 1.11 -6.91 15.15
CA LYS A 26 0.95 -8.21 15.84
C LYS A 26 1.25 -9.42 14.97
N GLY A 27 2.42 -10.00 15.22
CA GLY A 27 2.87 -11.26 14.64
C GLY A 27 3.34 -11.16 13.19
N GLY A 28 3.70 -9.96 12.69
CA GLY A 28 4.18 -9.77 11.32
C GLY A 28 3.09 -10.06 10.27
N LYS A 29 1.82 -9.87 10.64
CA LYS A 29 0.67 -10.14 9.78
C LYS A 29 0.29 -8.99 8.87
N ALA A 30 0.73 -7.76 9.19
CA ALA A 30 0.58 -6.66 8.26
C ALA A 30 1.43 -6.93 7.01
N MET A 31 0.97 -6.43 5.88
CA MET A 31 1.74 -6.46 4.63
C MET A 31 3.05 -5.70 4.82
N ASN A 32 4.14 -6.21 4.25
CA ASN A 32 5.37 -5.43 4.15
C ASN A 32 5.19 -4.30 3.12
N ILE A 33 6.11 -3.34 3.14
CA ILE A 33 6.01 -2.14 2.31
C ILE A 33 5.92 -2.46 0.81
N GLU A 34 6.58 -3.53 0.36
CA GLU A 34 6.57 -3.96 -1.05
C GLU A 34 5.21 -4.53 -1.49
N VAL A 35 4.53 -5.25 -0.60
CA VAL A 35 3.17 -5.74 -0.89
C VAL A 35 2.17 -4.58 -0.81
N VAL A 36 2.37 -3.60 0.08
CA VAL A 36 1.56 -2.37 0.12
C VAL A 36 1.71 -1.57 -1.18
N ASP A 37 2.94 -1.38 -1.64
CA ASP A 37 3.29 -0.70 -2.90
C ASP A 37 2.60 -1.36 -4.11
N GLY A 38 2.69 -2.69 -4.21
CA GLY A 38 2.00 -3.47 -5.24
C GLY A 38 0.48 -3.42 -5.14
N LEU A 39 -0.08 -3.46 -3.93
CA LEU A 39 -1.52 -3.34 -3.70
C LEU A 39 -2.03 -1.97 -4.14
N PHE A 40 -1.37 -0.89 -3.72
CA PHE A 40 -1.74 0.47 -4.08
C PHE A 40 -1.65 0.69 -5.59
N ALA A 41 -0.56 0.28 -6.23
CA ALA A 41 -0.42 0.36 -7.68
C ALA A 41 -1.54 -0.36 -8.42
N ALA A 42 -1.92 -1.56 -7.97
CA ALA A 42 -2.99 -2.33 -8.59
C ALA A 42 -4.38 -1.73 -8.38
N LEU A 43 -4.66 -1.17 -7.19
CA LEU A 43 -5.92 -0.48 -6.91
C LEU A 43 -6.05 0.82 -7.71
N ILE A 44 -4.96 1.57 -7.83
CA ILE A 44 -4.91 2.82 -8.59
C ILE A 44 -5.05 2.58 -10.10
N ALA A 45 -4.38 1.55 -10.63
CA ALA A 45 -4.48 1.17 -12.04
C ALA A 45 -5.81 0.47 -12.38
N GLY A 46 -6.54 0.01 -11.36
CA GLY A 46 -7.84 -0.63 -11.50
C GLY A 46 -8.92 0.33 -12.04
N PRO A 47 -9.97 -0.22 -12.68
CA PRO A 47 -11.04 0.60 -13.25
C PRO A 47 -11.96 1.22 -12.20
N GLU A 48 -11.88 0.79 -10.94
CA GLU A 48 -12.75 1.21 -9.85
C GLU A 48 -11.94 1.88 -8.74
N VAL A 49 -12.45 3.01 -8.25
CA VAL A 49 -11.90 3.65 -7.06
C VAL A 49 -12.26 2.80 -5.82
N VAL A 50 -11.24 2.50 -5.01
CA VAL A 50 -11.40 1.76 -3.75
C VAL A 50 -11.10 2.70 -2.59
N MET A 51 -12.01 2.78 -1.62
CA MET A 51 -11.87 3.71 -0.50
C MET A 51 -10.85 3.19 0.53
N PRO A 52 -10.15 4.06 1.28
CA PRO A 52 -9.23 3.65 2.35
C PRO A 52 -9.86 2.70 3.37
N SER A 53 -11.13 2.90 3.73
CA SER A 53 -11.85 2.01 4.64
C SER A 53 -12.07 0.59 4.10
N GLU A 54 -11.85 0.34 2.80
CA GLU A 54 -11.94 -0.98 2.19
C GLU A 54 -10.57 -1.67 2.10
N TYR A 55 -9.51 -0.94 1.73
CA TYR A 55 -8.19 -1.56 1.52
C TYR A 55 -7.26 -1.50 2.74
N LEU A 56 -7.41 -0.55 3.66
CA LEU A 56 -6.55 -0.46 4.85
C LEU A 56 -6.67 -1.70 5.75
N PRO A 57 -7.86 -2.29 5.97
CA PRO A 57 -7.94 -3.55 6.72
C PRO A 57 -7.15 -4.69 6.08
N GLU A 58 -7.00 -4.70 4.75
CA GLU A 58 -6.18 -5.70 4.05
C GLU A 58 -4.69 -5.47 4.31
N VAL A 59 -4.23 -4.21 4.33
CA VAL A 59 -2.84 -3.85 4.66
C VAL A 59 -2.47 -4.36 6.06
N PHE A 60 -3.38 -4.23 7.03
CA PHE A 60 -3.13 -4.62 8.42
C PHE A 60 -3.65 -6.03 8.77
N SER A 61 -4.18 -6.80 7.82
CA SER A 61 -4.84 -8.09 8.08
C SER A 61 -5.91 -8.03 9.19
N GLY A 62 -6.68 -6.93 9.23
CA GLY A 62 -7.63 -6.59 10.28
C GLY A 62 -7.71 -5.08 10.52
N GLU A 63 -8.45 -4.66 11.55
CA GLU A 63 -8.47 -3.24 11.95
C GLU A 63 -7.09 -2.82 12.45
N MET A 64 -6.63 -1.63 12.04
CA MET A 64 -5.31 -1.11 12.40
C MET A 64 -5.11 -1.05 13.93
N SER A 65 -6.15 -0.68 14.68
CA SER A 65 -6.13 -0.65 16.15
C SER A 65 -6.04 -2.03 16.80
N ASP A 66 -6.47 -3.08 16.09
CA ASP A 66 -6.47 -4.44 16.60
C ASP A 66 -5.14 -5.13 16.29
N THR A 67 -4.55 -4.81 15.14
CA THR A 67 -3.29 -5.41 14.66
C THR A 67 -2.05 -4.66 15.13
N CYS A 68 -2.05 -3.33 15.21
CA CYS A 68 -0.85 -2.55 15.55
C CYS A 68 -1.00 -1.91 16.94
N GLU A 69 0.11 -1.85 17.68
CA GLU A 69 0.18 -1.11 18.94
C GLU A 69 0.79 0.26 18.66
N PHE A 70 0.16 1.31 19.20
CA PHE A 70 0.61 2.70 19.07
C PHE A 70 0.84 3.27 20.46
N ASP A 71 1.93 4.01 20.63
CA ASP A 71 2.22 4.77 21.84
C ASP A 71 1.26 5.97 21.99
N SER A 72 0.74 6.48 20.87
CA SER A 72 -0.21 7.59 20.85
C SER A 72 -1.10 7.63 19.61
N LEU A 73 -2.19 8.41 19.68
CA LEU A 73 -3.02 8.70 18.51
C LEU A 73 -2.25 9.49 17.44
N ASP A 74 -1.27 10.31 17.85
CA ASP A 74 -0.46 11.09 16.92
C ASP A 74 0.42 10.17 16.06
N GLU A 75 1.03 9.14 16.66
CA GLU A 75 1.81 8.13 15.92
C GLU A 75 0.94 7.34 14.92
N ALA A 76 -0.29 6.99 15.30
CA ALA A 76 -1.23 6.34 14.39
C ALA A 76 -1.59 7.24 13.19
N ASN A 77 -1.81 8.53 13.45
CA ASN A 77 -2.10 9.51 12.41
C ASN A 77 -0.88 9.74 11.49
N ASP A 78 0.32 9.79 12.04
CA ASP A 78 1.56 9.97 11.28
C ASP A 78 1.79 8.79 10.34
N THR A 79 1.59 7.57 10.83
CA THR A 79 1.66 6.34 10.02
C THR A 79 0.65 6.37 8.86
N LEU A 80 -0.60 6.71 9.16
CA LEU A 80 -1.63 6.85 8.13
C LEU A 80 -1.29 7.96 7.12
N ALA A 81 -0.72 9.07 7.58
CA ALA A 81 -0.29 10.16 6.71
C ALA A 81 0.83 9.72 5.75
N LEU A 82 1.78 8.90 6.22
CA LEU A 82 2.83 8.30 5.38
C LEU A 82 2.22 7.37 4.31
N LEU A 83 1.31 6.47 4.69
CA LEU A 83 0.61 5.59 3.75
C LEU A 83 -0.15 6.39 2.68
N MET A 84 -0.84 7.47 3.07
CA MET A 84 -1.58 8.31 2.14
C MET A 84 -0.66 9.16 1.23
N ARG A 85 0.48 9.64 1.75
CA ARG A 85 1.51 10.29 0.92
C ARG A 85 2.05 9.32 -0.11
N HIS A 86 2.36 8.09 0.30
CA HIS A 86 2.82 7.05 -0.60
C HIS A 86 1.77 6.75 -1.68
N TRP A 87 0.49 6.52 -1.31
CA TRP A 87 -0.60 6.34 -2.28
C TRP A 87 -0.65 7.45 -3.34
N ASN A 88 -0.57 8.71 -2.91
CA ASN A 88 -0.60 9.85 -3.83
C ASN A 88 0.63 9.89 -4.74
N ASP A 89 1.80 9.47 -4.24
CA ASP A 89 3.03 9.29 -5.03
C ASP A 89 2.84 8.31 -6.19
N ILE A 90 2.31 7.13 -5.88
CA ILE A 90 2.00 6.09 -6.87
C ILE A 90 0.97 6.61 -7.88
N ALA A 91 -0.11 7.24 -7.41
CA ALA A 91 -1.20 7.73 -8.24
C ALA A 91 -0.73 8.78 -9.25
N HIS A 92 0.11 9.70 -8.80
CA HIS A 92 0.68 10.72 -9.66
C HIS A 92 1.67 10.14 -10.68
N THR A 93 2.51 9.19 -10.28
CA THR A 93 3.49 8.57 -11.18
C THR A 93 2.77 7.75 -12.27
N LEU A 94 1.78 6.94 -11.91
CA LEU A 94 0.96 6.21 -12.87
C LEU A 94 0.13 7.14 -13.76
N GLY A 95 -0.38 8.25 -13.21
CA GLY A 95 -1.18 9.23 -13.96
C GLY A 95 -0.39 10.05 -14.99
N LYS A 96 0.94 10.01 -14.95
CA LYS A 96 1.83 10.71 -15.91
C LYS A 96 2.29 9.83 -17.08
N ASP A 97 1.80 8.60 -17.20
CA ASP A 97 2.36 7.56 -18.08
C ASP A 97 3.87 7.31 -17.82
N GLU A 98 4.36 7.65 -16.62
CA GLU A 98 5.73 7.39 -16.21
C GLU A 98 5.87 5.95 -15.71
N VAL A 99 7.05 5.36 -15.90
CA VAL A 99 7.32 3.99 -15.42
C VAL A 99 7.38 4.01 -13.90
N TYR A 100 6.35 3.47 -13.25
CA TYR A 100 6.33 3.25 -11.81
C TYR A 100 7.20 2.03 -11.45
N ASN A 101 8.28 2.24 -10.71
CA ASN A 101 9.15 1.18 -10.25
C ASN A 101 8.66 0.69 -8.88
N LEU A 102 8.06 -0.50 -8.85
CA LEU A 102 7.63 -1.13 -7.61
C LEU A 102 8.82 -1.32 -6.66
N ARG A 103 8.67 -0.97 -5.38
CA ARG A 103 9.70 -1.30 -4.37
C ARG A 103 9.74 -2.82 -4.20
N ASN A 104 10.89 -3.42 -4.47
CA ASN A 104 11.09 -4.87 -4.37
C ASN A 104 12.50 -5.12 -3.82
N ASP A 105 12.67 -5.07 -2.51
CA ASP A 105 13.99 -5.31 -1.89
C ASP A 105 14.39 -6.80 -1.90
N LEU A 106 13.57 -7.68 -2.52
CA LEU A 106 13.99 -9.01 -2.98
C LEU A 106 14.67 -8.99 -4.37
N ALA A 107 14.79 -7.83 -5.02
CA ALA A 107 15.48 -7.66 -6.28
C ALA A 107 16.83 -6.95 -6.06
N HIS A 108 17.90 -7.74 -5.90
CA HIS A 108 19.19 -7.29 -6.40
C HIS A 108 19.13 -7.16 -7.93
N GLY A 109 18.62 -6.03 -8.45
CA GLY A 109 18.70 -5.64 -9.86
C GLY A 109 17.37 -5.35 -10.58
N PRO A 110 17.43 -4.76 -11.79
CA PRO A 110 16.25 -4.40 -12.58
C PRO A 110 15.41 -5.63 -12.92
N VAL A 111 14.11 -5.54 -12.64
CA VAL A 111 13.14 -6.61 -12.85
C VAL A 111 12.67 -6.58 -14.31
N PRO A 112 12.88 -7.64 -15.11
CA PRO A 112 12.34 -7.71 -16.46
C PRO A 112 10.80 -7.76 -16.43
N SER A 113 10.12 -7.41 -17.53
CA SER A 113 8.65 -7.31 -17.60
C SER A 113 7.88 -8.60 -17.24
N ASN A 114 8.57 -9.73 -17.12
CA ASN A 114 8.08 -11.03 -16.68
C ASN A 114 8.52 -11.43 -15.25
N GLY A 115 9.14 -10.50 -14.51
CA GLY A 115 9.71 -10.69 -13.18
C GLY A 115 8.84 -10.18 -12.03
N PHE A 116 7.54 -9.92 -12.28
CA PHE A 116 6.57 -9.66 -11.22
C PHE A 116 6.66 -10.79 -10.18
N ASN A 117 7.10 -10.46 -8.97
CA ASN A 117 7.46 -11.43 -7.95
C ASN A 117 6.21 -12.27 -7.63
N ARG A 118 6.24 -13.59 -7.86
CA ARG A 118 5.06 -14.46 -7.70
C ARG A 118 4.40 -14.33 -6.34
N HIS A 119 5.16 -13.96 -5.31
CA HIS A 119 4.64 -13.73 -3.96
C HIS A 119 3.82 -12.44 -3.88
N VAL A 120 4.34 -11.32 -4.41
CA VAL A 120 3.60 -10.04 -4.53
C VAL A 120 2.40 -10.22 -5.46
N ALA A 121 2.60 -10.90 -6.58
CA ALA A 121 1.53 -11.23 -7.52
C ALA A 121 0.41 -12.06 -6.89
N ALA A 122 0.78 -13.09 -6.11
CA ALA A 122 -0.19 -13.90 -5.40
C ALA A 122 -0.90 -13.05 -4.34
N SER A 123 -0.19 -12.31 -3.48
CA SER A 123 -0.82 -11.49 -2.45
C SER A 123 -1.75 -10.45 -3.04
N VAL A 124 -1.31 -9.68 -4.03
CA VAL A 124 -2.13 -8.66 -4.72
C VAL A 124 -3.33 -9.31 -5.41
N PHE A 125 -3.15 -10.43 -6.12
CA PHE A 125 -4.26 -11.13 -6.77
C PHE A 125 -5.29 -11.66 -5.75
N HIS A 126 -4.84 -12.26 -4.65
CA HIS A 126 -5.75 -12.74 -3.61
C HIS A 126 -6.49 -11.60 -2.92
N THR A 127 -5.83 -10.47 -2.65
CA THR A 127 -6.47 -9.29 -2.05
C THR A 127 -7.48 -8.65 -2.99
N LEU A 128 -7.16 -8.49 -4.28
CA LEU A 128 -8.12 -7.98 -5.27
C LEU A 128 -9.32 -8.92 -5.44
N LEU A 129 -9.08 -10.24 -5.42
CA LEU A 129 -10.14 -11.25 -5.45
C LEU A 129 -11.01 -11.17 -4.19
N ALA A 130 -10.42 -11.05 -3.00
CA ALA A 130 -11.12 -10.91 -1.73
C ALA A 130 -12.00 -9.65 -1.71
N LEU A 131 -11.46 -8.49 -2.12
CA LEU A 131 -12.21 -7.24 -2.25
C LEU A 131 -13.38 -7.37 -3.23
N SER A 132 -13.17 -8.00 -4.38
CA SER A 132 -14.23 -8.26 -5.36
C SER A 132 -15.34 -9.15 -4.78
N LEU A 133 -14.99 -10.20 -4.04
CA LEU A 133 -15.95 -11.09 -3.37
C LEU A 133 -16.71 -10.38 -2.23
N MET A 134 -16.03 -9.57 -1.42
CA MET A 134 -16.66 -8.78 -0.35
C MET A 134 -17.67 -7.77 -0.89
N ARG A 135 -17.33 -7.07 -1.98
CA ARG A 135 -18.25 -6.16 -2.68
C ARG A 135 -19.47 -6.90 -3.24
N ALA A 136 -19.27 -8.07 -3.85
CA ALA A 136 -20.35 -8.91 -4.35
C ALA A 136 -21.27 -9.44 -3.24
N ALA A 137 -20.74 -9.64 -2.03
CA ALA A 137 -21.51 -10.05 -0.86
C ALA A 137 -22.33 -8.89 -0.25
N LYS A 138 -21.78 -7.67 -0.23
CA LYS A 138 -22.45 -6.47 0.31
C LYS A 138 -23.55 -5.91 -0.60
N ALA A 139 -23.54 -6.28 -1.89
CA ALA A 139 -24.55 -5.90 -2.87
C ALA A 139 -25.80 -6.81 -2.88
N ARG A 140 -25.86 -7.82 -2.01
CA ARG A 140 -27.02 -8.71 -1.80
C ARG A 140 -27.73 -8.40 -0.50
#